data_AF-A0A7W1NEF8-F1
#
_entry.id   AF-A0A7W1NEF8-F1
#
_cell.length_a   1.000
_cell.length_b   1.000
_cell.length_c   1.000
_cell.angle_alpha   90.00
_cell.angle_beta   90.00
_cell.angle_gamma   90.00
#
_symmetry.space_group_name_H-M   'P 1'
#
loop_
_entity.id
_entity.type
_entity.pdbx_description
1 polymer ?
#
loop_
_entity_poly.entity_id
_entity_poly.type
_entity_poly.pdbx_seq_one_letter_code
_entity_poly.pdbx_strand_id
1 'polypeptide(L)'
;MLPSRPCAGAFTLFEIAISLALVALSVTSVLMLFPMGIRAQQTARFQLYAATKAKEMVESFLATHNSNPNIDAEGLDAWDSPLAYRLMAPDLESRLSTPSFGIMPLPPDIARRLDSNDDEIARIIGQGGCLYYSQPMATANIDQAMLAQAPPNEAQKLVFAVTGYAQSNAIFSFPWKAWPYYLPYPSPPGHGIHLGQALPPQARPDAVWGPTVCWEELMDPSDLAMQKVYAWQEGSDWYGYRPYCYDGATFDFDGAKRYLQSALWYAKRQGLGAAFWDPPSPTDPSLLARDFAVGAEGASVARHHQVHAMRFISHAATCVTRWKKLAELSGAGVPIPSVVLDGASSPAIALTHDLIAYYHERAMNLIMLFAASYPYDWGVPRPLQRACMMDCPLIEWDLFSPPTPRTPINGAPSVLATQWKPVPAQPIENIGRSSTYPVAAIPRGAPADFWGDPDHFTLTRRFDPAERCRRLVFWTVDWQSYEDFETAPSAPVDASKYPIAGPMLEFNTTTPATFERRMEWFNFTDAL
;
A
#
# COMPACT_ATOMS: atom_id res chain seq x y z
N MET A 1 76.73 58.37 -43.14
CA MET A 1 76.25 57.53 -44.25
C MET A 1 75.57 56.31 -43.66
N LEU A 2 74.24 56.28 -43.67
CA LEU A 2 73.45 55.10 -43.27
C LEU A 2 73.33 54.16 -44.47
N PRO A 3 73.58 52.84 -44.34
CA PRO A 3 73.43 51.90 -45.44
C PRO A 3 71.97 51.87 -45.89
N SER A 4 71.74 52.11 -47.18
CA SER A 4 70.44 52.00 -47.83
C SER A 4 69.86 50.62 -47.54
N ARG A 5 68.73 50.57 -46.83
CA ARG A 5 68.01 49.31 -46.63
C ARG A 5 67.70 48.73 -48.01
N PRO A 6 68.03 47.46 -48.29
CA PRO A 6 67.64 46.83 -49.54
C PRO A 6 66.12 46.95 -49.65
N CYS A 7 65.63 47.53 -50.75
CA CYS A 7 64.21 47.56 -51.06
C CYS A 7 63.72 46.11 -51.01
N ALA A 8 62.86 45.79 -50.03
CA ALA A 8 62.22 44.49 -49.94
C ALA A 8 61.54 44.23 -51.29
N GLY A 9 61.96 43.19 -51.99
CA GLY A 9 61.36 42.82 -53.27
C GLY A 9 59.86 42.65 -53.07
N ALA A 10 59.06 43.30 -53.92
CA ALA A 10 57.62 43.11 -53.91
C ALA A 10 57.30 41.64 -54.15
N PHE A 11 56.36 41.08 -53.37
CA PHE A 11 55.91 39.71 -53.53
C PHE A 11 55.46 39.45 -54.97
N THR A 12 55.88 38.31 -55.51
CA THR A 12 55.45 37.87 -56.83
C THR A 12 54.01 37.41 -56.80
N LEU A 13 53.30 37.53 -57.93
CA LEU A 13 51.92 37.03 -58.07
C LEU A 13 51.82 35.53 -57.73
N PHE A 14 52.87 34.76 -57.99
CA PHE A 14 52.96 33.34 -57.68
C PHE A 14 52.98 33.07 -56.16
N GLU A 15 53.77 33.84 -55.39
CA GLU A 15 53.81 33.73 -53.92
C GLU A 15 52.46 34.11 -53.30
N ILE A 16 51.78 35.12 -53.84
CA ILE A 16 50.43 35.51 -53.43
C ILE A 16 49.42 34.38 -53.74
N ALA A 17 49.50 33.78 -54.94
CA ALA A 17 48.60 32.69 -55.34
C ALA A 17 48.77 31.43 -54.47
N ILE A 18 50.01 31.04 -54.16
CA ILE A 18 50.28 29.92 -53.24
C ILE A 18 49.76 30.23 -51.84
N SER A 19 50.00 31.45 -51.35
CA SER A 19 49.55 31.86 -50.02
C SER A 19 48.01 31.81 -49.91
N LEU A 20 47.30 32.29 -50.94
CA LEU A 20 45.84 32.19 -51.01
C LEU A 20 45.35 30.74 -51.08
N ALA A 21 46.02 29.88 -51.85
CA ALA A 21 45.66 28.46 -51.93
C ALA A 21 45.84 27.75 -50.59
N LEU A 22 46.93 28.04 -49.86
CA LEU A 22 47.17 27.47 -48.53
C LEU A 22 46.14 27.96 -47.51
N VAL A 23 45.77 29.23 -47.53
CA VAL A 23 44.71 29.77 -46.67
C VAL A 23 43.36 29.15 -47.01
N ALA A 24 43.01 29.05 -48.30
CA ALA A 24 41.77 28.42 -48.73
C ALA A 24 41.69 26.95 -48.28
N LEU A 25 42.74 26.16 -48.51
CA LEU A 25 42.81 24.77 -48.05
C LEU A 25 42.70 24.66 -46.52
N SER A 26 43.36 25.55 -45.77
CA SER A 26 43.30 25.56 -44.31
C SER A 26 41.90 25.89 -43.80
N VAL A 27 41.26 26.93 -44.36
CA VAL A 27 39.90 27.34 -44.01
C VAL A 27 38.90 26.26 -44.38
N THR A 28 38.97 25.68 -45.58
CA THR A 28 38.08 24.60 -46.00
C THR A 28 38.26 23.35 -45.15
N SER A 29 39.50 22.98 -44.80
CA SER A 29 39.77 21.84 -43.92
C SER A 29 39.17 22.03 -42.53
N VAL A 30 39.29 23.24 -41.97
CA VAL A 30 38.69 23.59 -40.68
C VAL A 30 37.16 23.61 -40.77
N LEU A 31 36.59 24.21 -41.83
CA LEU A 31 35.15 24.20 -42.13
C LEU A 31 34.57 22.78 -42.30
N MET A 32 35.36 21.85 -42.84
CA MET A 32 34.96 20.43 -42.94
C MET A 32 34.94 19.72 -41.57
N LEU A 33 35.72 20.16 -40.59
CA LEU A 33 35.74 19.59 -39.23
C LEU A 33 34.60 20.14 -38.35
N PHE A 34 34.09 21.33 -38.62
CA PHE A 34 33.03 21.95 -37.79
C PHE A 34 31.76 21.07 -37.65
N PRO A 35 31.19 20.47 -38.72
CA PRO A 35 30.03 19.59 -38.58
C PRO A 35 30.29 18.38 -37.69
N MET A 36 31.50 17.80 -37.75
CA MET A 36 31.89 16.68 -36.88
C MET A 36 31.99 17.13 -35.42
N GLY A 37 32.60 18.30 -35.16
CA GLY A 37 32.70 18.89 -33.83
C GLY A 37 31.33 19.20 -33.23
N ILE A 38 30.41 19.78 -34.00
CA ILE A 38 29.03 20.07 -33.58
C ILE A 38 28.28 18.78 -33.25
N ARG A 39 28.37 17.75 -34.11
CA ARG A 39 27.74 16.44 -33.85
C ARG A 39 28.29 15.76 -32.60
N ALA A 40 29.60 15.82 -32.38
CA ALA A 40 30.23 15.28 -31.18
C ALA A 40 29.76 16.01 -29.92
N GLN A 41 29.70 17.35 -29.95
CA GLN A 41 29.20 18.15 -28.84
C GLN A 41 27.71 17.90 -28.56
N GLN A 42 26.88 17.80 -29.61
CA GLN A 42 25.47 17.44 -29.48
C GLN A 42 25.31 16.05 -28.84
N THR A 43 26.06 15.06 -29.31
CA THR A 43 26.03 13.69 -28.77
C THR A 43 26.41 13.68 -27.29
N ALA A 44 27.50 14.35 -26.92
CA ALA A 44 27.93 14.45 -25.51
C ALA A 44 26.87 15.14 -24.62
N ARG A 45 26.19 16.18 -25.14
CA ARG A 45 25.10 16.85 -24.43
C ARG A 45 23.90 15.93 -24.23
N PHE A 46 23.48 15.19 -25.26
CA PHE A 46 22.35 14.25 -25.13
C PHE A 46 22.67 13.04 -24.25
N GLN A 47 23.92 12.58 -24.22
CA GLN A 47 24.37 11.58 -23.25
C GLN A 47 24.21 12.08 -21.80
N LEU A 48 24.56 13.35 -21.55
CA LEU A 48 24.36 13.96 -20.23
C LEU A 48 22.87 14.09 -19.87
N TYR A 49 22.02 14.48 -20.82
CA TYR A 49 20.56 14.53 -20.61
C TYR A 49 19.98 13.14 -20.37
N ALA A 50 20.39 12.13 -21.13
CA ALA A 50 19.97 10.74 -20.93
C ALA A 50 20.38 10.21 -19.54
N ALA A 51 21.63 10.43 -19.12
CA ALA A 51 22.11 10.02 -17.80
C ALA A 51 21.36 10.74 -16.66
N THR A 52 21.14 12.05 -16.79
CA THR A 52 20.38 12.84 -15.82
C THR A 52 18.94 12.35 -15.73
N LYS A 53 18.30 12.07 -16.87
CA LYS A 53 16.93 11.56 -16.93
C LYS A 53 16.83 10.16 -16.32
N ALA A 54 17.77 9.27 -16.62
CA ALA A 54 17.81 7.94 -16.02
C ALA A 54 17.93 8.02 -14.49
N LYS A 55 18.79 8.91 -13.97
CA LYS A 55 18.93 9.15 -12.53
C LYS A 55 17.62 9.66 -11.92
N GLU A 56 17.00 10.66 -12.53
CA GLU A 56 15.72 11.23 -12.10
C GLU A 56 14.60 10.18 -12.09
N MET A 57 14.54 9.29 -13.08
CA MET A 57 13.58 8.17 -13.12
C MET A 57 13.80 7.21 -11.95
N VAL A 58 15.06 6.86 -11.65
CA VAL A 58 15.39 5.99 -10.51
C VAL A 58 15.03 6.66 -9.18
N GLU A 59 15.36 7.94 -9.00
CA GLU A 59 15.00 8.70 -7.79
C GLU A 59 13.47 8.82 -7.64
N SER A 60 12.75 9.17 -8.71
CA SER A 60 11.29 9.23 -8.72
C SER A 60 10.64 7.88 -8.42
N PHE A 61 11.20 6.79 -8.98
CA PHE A 61 10.72 5.44 -8.74
C PHE A 61 10.89 5.03 -7.26
N LEU A 62 12.04 5.37 -6.69
CA LEU A 62 12.31 5.17 -5.27
C LEU A 62 11.44 6.07 -4.38
N ALA A 63 11.14 7.30 -4.79
CA ALA A 63 10.39 8.26 -3.96
C ALA A 63 8.87 8.16 -4.07
N THR A 64 8.33 7.52 -5.13
CA THR A 64 6.89 7.51 -5.49
C THR A 64 5.96 7.17 -4.32
N HIS A 65 6.45 6.37 -3.39
CA HIS A 65 5.69 5.92 -2.24
C HIS A 65 5.58 6.97 -1.14
N ASN A 66 6.70 7.62 -0.80
CA ASN A 66 6.73 8.60 0.30
C ASN A 66 6.10 9.95 -0.08
N SER A 67 6.03 10.26 -1.37
CA SER A 67 5.58 11.57 -1.84
C SER A 67 4.07 11.67 -2.09
N ASN A 68 3.31 10.60 -1.89
CA ASN A 68 1.88 10.59 -2.21
C ASN A 68 1.01 10.61 -0.94
N PRO A 69 0.20 11.66 -0.71
CA PRO A 69 -0.67 11.76 0.47
C PRO A 69 -1.75 10.68 0.52
N ASN A 70 -2.03 10.00 -0.60
CA ASN A 70 -2.99 8.89 -0.66
C ASN A 70 -2.34 7.52 -0.37
N ILE A 71 -1.05 7.44 0.01
CA ILE A 71 -0.47 6.16 0.47
C ILE A 71 -1.15 5.66 1.74
N ASP A 72 -1.73 6.58 2.52
CA ASP A 72 -2.53 6.28 3.70
C ASP A 72 -3.98 5.87 3.34
N ALA A 73 -4.37 5.93 2.05
CA ALA A 73 -5.69 5.52 1.62
C ALA A 73 -5.74 3.99 1.51
N GLU A 74 -6.28 3.36 2.56
CA GLU A 74 -6.46 1.93 2.61
C GLU A 74 -7.59 1.48 1.68
N GLY A 75 -7.35 0.43 0.90
CA GLY A 75 -8.32 -0.21 0.01
C GLY A 75 -8.54 -1.66 0.45
N LEU A 76 -9.74 -2.21 0.20
CA LEU A 76 -10.06 -3.58 0.61
C LEU A 76 -9.14 -4.59 -0.10
N ASP A 77 -8.96 -4.42 -1.40
CA ASP A 77 -7.98 -5.11 -2.23
C ASP A 77 -6.88 -4.16 -2.76
N ALA A 78 -5.75 -4.73 -3.19
CA ALA A 78 -4.56 -3.99 -3.65
C ALA A 78 -4.80 -3.08 -4.87
N TRP A 79 -5.91 -3.26 -5.58
CA TRP A 79 -6.29 -2.47 -6.77
C TRP A 79 -7.46 -1.51 -6.51
N ASP A 80 -8.07 -1.55 -5.33
CA ASP A 80 -9.18 -0.66 -4.98
C ASP A 80 -8.71 0.78 -4.74
N SER A 81 -7.44 0.93 -4.35
CA SER A 81 -6.75 2.20 -4.44
C SER A 81 -6.05 2.27 -5.80
N PRO A 82 -6.42 3.21 -6.69
CA PRO A 82 -5.72 3.42 -7.96
C PRO A 82 -4.21 3.63 -7.77
N LEU A 83 -3.82 4.13 -6.58
CA LEU A 83 -2.43 4.30 -6.20
C LEU A 83 -1.77 2.98 -5.83
N ALA A 84 -2.44 2.13 -5.04
CA ALA A 84 -1.91 0.83 -4.66
C ALA A 84 -1.62 -0.02 -5.89
N TYR A 85 -2.52 -0.02 -6.88
CA TYR A 85 -2.27 -0.68 -8.16
C TYR A 85 -0.99 -0.19 -8.86
N ARG A 86 -0.74 1.13 -8.87
CA ARG A 86 0.43 1.73 -9.53
C ARG A 86 1.73 1.54 -8.76
N LEU A 87 1.70 1.58 -7.43
CA LEU A 87 2.86 1.27 -6.59
C LEU A 87 3.28 -0.21 -6.72
N MET A 88 2.31 -1.07 -7.01
CA MET A 88 2.48 -2.51 -7.26
C MET A 88 2.80 -2.85 -8.72
N ALA A 89 2.77 -1.86 -9.63
CA ALA A 89 3.11 -2.09 -11.02
C ALA A 89 4.57 -2.59 -11.10
N PRO A 90 4.82 -3.79 -11.68
CA PRO A 90 6.16 -4.35 -11.74
C PRO A 90 7.08 -3.48 -12.60
N ASP A 91 6.53 -2.82 -13.61
CA ASP A 91 7.33 -2.09 -14.57
C ASP A 91 7.60 -0.65 -14.13
N LEU A 92 8.89 -0.25 -14.23
CA LEU A 92 9.38 1.11 -13.98
C LEU A 92 8.51 2.16 -14.69
N GLU A 93 8.26 1.95 -15.97
CA GLU A 93 7.49 2.86 -16.80
C GLU A 93 6.00 2.88 -16.45
N SER A 94 5.43 1.76 -16.02
CA SER A 94 4.03 1.71 -15.58
C SER A 94 3.80 2.50 -14.30
N ARG A 95 4.81 2.56 -13.42
CA ARG A 95 4.79 3.35 -12.17
C ARG A 95 5.09 4.82 -12.41
N LEU A 96 6.03 5.14 -13.29
CA LEU A 96 6.41 6.52 -13.59
C LEU A 96 5.52 7.22 -14.62
N SER A 97 4.75 6.48 -15.42
CA SER A 97 3.87 7.01 -16.48
C SER A 97 2.61 7.68 -15.92
N THR A 98 2.80 8.69 -15.08
CA THR A 98 1.74 9.54 -14.55
C THR A 98 2.10 11.02 -14.73
N PRO A 99 1.09 11.91 -14.74
CA PRO A 99 1.32 13.36 -14.75
C PRO A 99 2.17 13.88 -13.57
N SER A 100 2.35 13.07 -12.52
CA SER A 100 3.07 13.42 -11.29
C SER A 100 4.50 12.88 -11.23
N PHE A 101 4.88 11.92 -12.09
CA PHE A 101 6.22 11.29 -12.07
C PHE A 101 6.95 11.42 -13.42
N GLY A 102 6.29 11.99 -14.42
CA GLY A 102 6.96 12.77 -15.46
C GLY A 102 7.59 12.00 -16.60
N ILE A 103 6.99 10.87 -16.93
CA ILE A 103 7.14 10.28 -18.25
C ILE A 103 5.75 10.08 -18.85
N MET A 104 5.64 10.28 -20.16
CA MET A 104 4.40 10.08 -20.90
C MET A 104 4.68 9.19 -22.11
N PRO A 105 3.79 8.23 -22.42
CA PRO A 105 3.94 7.44 -23.63
C PRO A 105 3.78 8.35 -24.85
N LEU A 106 4.69 8.21 -25.80
CA LEU A 106 4.60 8.88 -27.08
C LEU A 106 3.42 8.29 -27.88
N PRO A 107 2.61 9.10 -28.58
CA PRO A 107 1.57 8.60 -29.47
C PRO A 107 2.10 7.50 -30.41
N PRO A 108 1.44 6.33 -30.51
CA PRO A 108 1.93 5.19 -31.28
C PRO A 108 2.16 5.55 -32.76
N ASP A 109 1.35 6.44 -33.31
CA ASP A 109 1.47 6.87 -34.71
C ASP A 109 2.71 7.74 -34.92
N ILE A 110 3.08 8.59 -33.95
CA ILE A 110 4.35 9.32 -33.99
C ILE A 110 5.51 8.35 -33.76
N ALA A 111 5.40 7.47 -32.75
CA ALA A 111 6.45 6.52 -32.39
C ALA A 111 6.86 5.62 -33.57
N ARG A 112 5.90 5.16 -34.39
CA ARG A 112 6.16 4.35 -35.59
C ARG A 112 6.84 5.10 -36.73
N ARG A 113 6.81 6.43 -36.74
CA ARG A 113 7.45 7.27 -37.76
C ARG A 113 8.88 7.68 -37.41
N LEU A 114 9.31 7.39 -36.18
CA LEU A 114 10.65 7.73 -35.72
C LEU A 114 11.68 6.74 -36.27
N ASP A 115 12.68 7.29 -36.95
CA ASP A 115 13.83 6.53 -37.41
C ASP A 115 14.84 6.30 -36.26
N SER A 116 15.54 5.19 -36.32
CA SER A 116 16.64 4.87 -35.40
C SER A 116 17.69 4.00 -36.09
N ASN A 117 18.89 3.95 -35.53
CA ASN A 117 19.92 3.04 -36.03
C ASN A 117 19.42 1.59 -35.90
N ASP A 118 19.62 0.81 -36.97
CA ASP A 118 19.25 -0.61 -37.05
C ASP A 118 17.77 -0.90 -36.74
N ASP A 119 16.87 0.05 -37.02
CA ASP A 119 15.43 -0.05 -36.78
C ASP A 119 15.07 -0.45 -35.33
N GLU A 120 15.89 -0.03 -34.35
CA GLU A 120 15.71 -0.42 -32.94
C GLU A 120 14.35 0.05 -32.37
N ILE A 121 13.91 1.28 -32.69
CA ILE A 121 12.60 1.79 -32.30
C ILE A 121 11.48 0.93 -32.90
N ALA A 122 11.53 0.66 -34.20
CA ALA A 122 10.51 -0.14 -34.89
C ALA A 122 10.45 -1.57 -34.33
N ARG A 123 11.60 -2.16 -33.99
CA ARG A 123 11.69 -3.46 -33.33
C ARG A 123 11.08 -3.46 -31.93
N ILE A 124 11.36 -2.46 -31.10
CA ILE A 124 10.78 -2.34 -29.75
C ILE A 124 9.25 -2.20 -29.82
N ILE A 125 8.76 -1.33 -30.70
CA ILE A 125 7.32 -1.15 -30.91
C ILE A 125 6.68 -2.43 -31.45
N GLY A 126 7.33 -3.11 -32.41
CA GLY A 126 6.88 -4.39 -32.96
C GLY A 126 6.81 -5.53 -31.93
N GLN A 127 7.60 -5.44 -30.86
CA GLN A 127 7.54 -6.35 -29.70
C GLN A 127 6.48 -5.96 -28.66
N GLY A 128 5.68 -4.91 -28.91
CA GLY A 128 4.67 -4.40 -28.00
C GLY A 128 5.19 -3.38 -26.98
N GLY A 129 6.44 -2.91 -27.12
CA GLY A 129 7.00 -1.86 -26.28
C GLY A 129 6.45 -0.47 -26.64
N CYS A 130 6.64 0.47 -25.71
CA CYS A 130 6.26 1.87 -25.88
C CYS A 130 7.49 2.78 -25.84
N LEU A 131 7.44 3.88 -26.57
CA LEU A 131 8.35 5.01 -26.38
C LEU A 131 7.76 5.98 -25.37
N TYR A 132 8.62 6.61 -24.59
CA TYR A 132 8.27 7.58 -23.58
C TYR A 132 9.06 8.87 -23.80
N TYR A 133 8.44 10.01 -23.49
CA TYR A 133 9.12 11.29 -23.41
C TYR A 133 8.97 11.85 -21.99
N SER A 134 9.94 12.68 -21.57
CA SER A 134 9.89 13.34 -20.28
C SER A 134 8.82 14.43 -20.29
N GLN A 135 7.94 14.45 -19.28
CA GLN A 135 7.08 15.62 -19.05
C GLN A 135 7.82 16.59 -18.12
N PRO A 136 8.21 17.78 -18.62
CA PRO A 136 8.87 18.84 -17.87
C PRO A 136 8.39 19.15 -16.45
N MET A 137 7.07 19.18 -16.27
CA MET A 137 6.44 19.75 -15.08
C MET A 137 6.32 18.76 -13.92
N ALA A 138 6.56 17.49 -14.20
CA ALA A 138 6.16 16.40 -13.32
C ALA A 138 7.30 15.92 -12.42
N THR A 139 8.55 16.29 -12.68
CA THR A 139 9.71 15.70 -11.98
C THR A 139 10.27 16.53 -10.83
N ALA A 140 9.66 17.66 -10.48
CA ALA A 140 10.15 18.47 -9.39
C ALA A 140 9.72 17.98 -7.99
N ASN A 141 8.74 17.07 -7.85
CA ASN A 141 8.04 16.81 -6.57
C ASN A 141 7.50 18.10 -5.90
N ILE A 142 7.43 19.20 -6.65
CA ILE A 142 6.89 20.48 -6.24
C ILE A 142 5.54 20.60 -6.93
N ASP A 143 4.54 21.11 -6.21
CA ASP A 143 3.19 21.37 -6.69
C ASP A 143 3.20 21.97 -8.11
N GLN A 144 2.31 21.46 -8.99
CA GLN A 144 2.24 21.83 -10.42
C GLN A 144 2.18 23.34 -10.64
N ALA A 145 1.70 24.09 -9.65
CA ALA A 145 1.59 25.55 -9.68
C ALA A 145 2.91 26.33 -9.51
N MET A 146 4.03 25.69 -9.14
CA MET A 146 5.23 26.39 -8.65
C MET A 146 6.44 26.38 -9.61
N LEU A 147 6.39 25.69 -10.75
CA LEU A 147 7.48 25.72 -11.72
C LEU A 147 7.32 26.89 -12.70
N ALA A 148 8.06 27.97 -12.43
CA ALA A 148 8.06 29.18 -13.25
C ALA A 148 8.84 29.06 -14.59
N GLN A 149 9.58 27.97 -14.82
CA GLN A 149 10.47 27.85 -15.98
C GLN A 149 10.35 26.48 -16.66
N ALA A 150 9.94 26.52 -17.93
CA ALA A 150 9.98 25.34 -18.79
C ALA A 150 11.44 24.88 -19.00
N PRO A 151 11.73 23.58 -18.98
CA PRO A 151 13.06 23.06 -19.27
C PRO A 151 13.44 23.35 -20.72
N PRO A 152 14.75 23.31 -21.04
CA PRO A 152 15.22 23.56 -22.40
C PRO A 152 14.51 22.67 -23.43
N ASN A 153 14.06 23.24 -24.54
CA ASN A 153 13.40 22.51 -25.63
C ASN A 153 14.21 21.29 -26.11
N GLU A 154 15.54 21.33 -26.00
CA GLU A 154 16.41 20.20 -26.33
C GLU A 154 16.12 18.95 -25.48
N ALA A 155 15.76 19.10 -24.21
CA ALA A 155 15.43 17.97 -23.34
C ALA A 155 14.13 17.27 -23.77
N GLN A 156 13.22 17.98 -24.45
CA GLN A 156 11.97 17.42 -24.97
C GLN A 156 12.19 16.54 -26.21
N LYS A 157 13.33 16.67 -26.90
CA LYS A 157 13.75 15.79 -28.01
C LYS A 157 14.25 14.43 -27.54
N LEU A 158 14.47 14.27 -26.23
CA LEU A 158 14.88 13.01 -25.66
C LEU A 158 13.66 12.09 -25.51
N VAL A 159 13.66 10.99 -26.26
CA VAL A 159 12.70 9.89 -26.09
C VAL A 159 13.45 8.66 -25.62
N PHE A 160 12.76 7.75 -24.94
CA PHE A 160 13.37 6.53 -24.44
C PHE A 160 12.39 5.37 -24.40
N ALA A 161 12.93 4.16 -24.31
CA ALA A 161 12.18 2.94 -24.10
C ALA A 161 12.75 2.19 -22.90
N VAL A 162 11.89 1.38 -22.26
CA VAL A 162 12.33 0.40 -21.27
C VAL A 162 12.25 -0.97 -21.94
N THR A 163 13.37 -1.69 -21.95
CA THR A 163 13.47 -3.03 -22.55
C THR A 163 13.88 -4.06 -21.50
N GLY A 164 13.51 -5.33 -21.71
CA GLY A 164 13.72 -6.42 -20.76
C GLY A 164 12.41 -6.96 -20.18
N TYR A 165 12.49 -8.01 -19.38
CA TYR A 165 11.31 -8.63 -18.76
C TYR A 165 10.74 -7.78 -17.63
N ALA A 166 9.43 -7.88 -17.37
CA ALA A 166 8.78 -7.22 -16.24
C ALA A 166 9.41 -7.67 -14.91
N GLN A 167 9.67 -6.72 -14.01
CA GLN A 167 10.31 -7.00 -12.74
C GLN A 167 9.39 -6.65 -11.59
N SER A 168 8.76 -7.64 -10.97
CA SER A 168 8.11 -7.38 -9.68
C SER A 168 9.22 -7.01 -8.67
N ASN A 169 9.28 -5.73 -8.30
CA ASN A 169 10.17 -5.27 -7.25
C ASN A 169 9.63 -5.76 -5.90
N ALA A 170 10.54 -6.04 -4.95
CA ALA A 170 10.12 -6.30 -3.58
C ALA A 170 9.42 -5.04 -3.05
N ILE A 171 8.13 -5.19 -2.73
CA ILE A 171 7.31 -4.12 -2.18
C ILE A 171 7.74 -3.92 -0.72
N PHE A 172 8.23 -2.73 -0.39
CA PHE A 172 8.71 -2.41 0.96
C PHE A 172 7.55 -2.07 1.93
N SER A 173 6.38 -1.68 1.41
CA SER A 173 5.14 -1.49 2.19
C SER A 173 3.92 -1.84 1.34
N PHE A 174 2.91 -2.47 1.94
CA PHE A 174 1.67 -2.79 1.22
C PHE A 174 0.82 -1.52 1.07
N PRO A 175 0.63 -1.00 -0.15
CA PRO A 175 0.00 0.31 -0.33
C PRO A 175 -1.51 0.34 -0.09
N TRP A 176 -2.15 -0.81 0.16
CA TRP A 176 -3.56 -0.91 0.53
C TRP A 176 -3.77 -1.08 2.04
N LYS A 177 -2.70 -1.21 2.83
CA LYS A 177 -2.77 -1.54 4.27
C LYS A 177 -1.60 -0.93 5.05
N ALA A 178 -1.86 -0.03 6.00
CA ALA A 178 -0.84 0.55 6.88
C ALA A 178 -0.41 -0.45 7.97
N TRP A 179 0.31 -1.49 7.55
CA TRP A 179 0.59 -2.69 8.35
C TRP A 179 1.84 -2.56 9.24
N PRO A 180 1.90 -3.20 10.44
CA PRO A 180 0.83 -3.88 11.19
C PRO A 180 -0.23 -2.94 11.75
N TYR A 181 -1.50 -3.38 11.81
CA TYR A 181 -2.53 -2.66 12.56
C TYR A 181 -2.29 -2.83 14.05
N TYR A 182 -1.79 -1.75 14.66
CA TYR A 182 -1.76 -1.61 16.09
C TYR A 182 -3.06 -0.96 16.56
N LEU A 183 -3.86 -1.74 17.28
CA LEU A 183 -5.08 -1.23 17.89
C LEU A 183 -4.81 -1.00 19.37
N PRO A 184 -5.30 0.11 19.96
CA PRO A 184 -5.31 0.21 21.41
C PRO A 184 -6.03 -1.01 21.99
N TYR A 185 -5.62 -1.49 23.15
CA TYR A 185 -6.22 -2.63 23.81
C TYR A 185 -6.21 -2.45 25.34
N PRO A 186 -7.31 -2.81 26.04
CA PRO A 186 -8.64 -3.06 25.47
C PRO A 186 -9.19 -1.76 24.84
N SER A 187 -9.82 -1.90 23.69
CA SER A 187 -10.45 -0.78 22.98
C SER A 187 -11.71 -1.29 22.28
N PRO A 188 -12.58 -0.41 21.77
CA PRO A 188 -13.68 -0.88 20.96
C PRO A 188 -13.16 -1.56 19.69
N PRO A 189 -13.96 -2.37 18.99
CA PRO A 189 -13.54 -3.02 17.75
C PRO A 189 -12.93 -2.00 16.79
N GLY A 190 -11.98 -2.44 15.98
CA GLY A 190 -11.47 -1.65 14.88
C GLY A 190 -12.66 -1.22 14.01
N HIS A 191 -12.86 0.07 13.85
CA HIS A 191 -13.91 0.60 13.01
C HIS A 191 -13.35 1.81 12.28
N GLY A 192 -13.76 1.94 11.01
CA GLY A 192 -13.38 3.05 10.17
C GLY A 192 -14.60 3.89 9.88
N ILE A 193 -14.42 5.21 9.90
CA ILE A 193 -15.33 6.11 9.21
C ILE A 193 -14.92 6.04 7.75
N HIS A 194 -15.57 5.18 6.97
CA HIS A 194 -15.40 5.20 5.53
C HIS A 194 -16.30 6.30 4.97
N LEU A 195 -15.67 7.33 4.40
CA LEU A 195 -16.35 8.17 3.42
C LEU A 195 -16.86 7.19 2.34
N GLY A 196 -18.16 7.15 2.07
CA GLY A 196 -18.86 6.05 1.38
C GLY A 196 -18.42 5.70 -0.06
N GLN A 197 -17.25 6.16 -0.50
CA GLN A 197 -16.65 5.96 -1.82
C GLN A 197 -15.81 4.68 -1.94
N ALA A 198 -15.44 4.04 -0.82
CA ALA A 198 -14.54 2.86 -0.80
C ALA A 198 -15.09 1.66 -0.02
N LEU A 199 -16.42 1.58 0.12
CA LEU A 199 -17.05 0.45 0.79
C LEU A 199 -17.29 -0.70 -0.21
N PRO A 200 -17.11 -1.97 0.21
CA PRO A 200 -17.48 -3.11 -0.63
C PRO A 200 -18.97 -3.02 -1.00
N PRO A 201 -19.40 -3.55 -2.16
CA PRO A 201 -20.80 -3.48 -2.62
C PRO A 201 -21.83 -4.03 -1.63
N GLN A 202 -21.38 -4.80 -0.64
CA GLN A 202 -22.19 -5.45 0.38
C GLN A 202 -22.33 -4.63 1.68
N ALA A 203 -21.53 -3.58 1.86
CA ALA A 203 -21.63 -2.72 3.03
C ALA A 203 -22.94 -1.92 2.97
N ARG A 204 -23.76 -1.99 4.02
CA ARG A 204 -25.03 -1.24 4.10
C ARG A 204 -24.75 0.21 4.46
N PRO A 205 -25.13 1.18 3.62
CA PRO A 205 -24.83 2.56 3.91
C PRO A 205 -25.87 3.22 4.82
N ASP A 206 -25.56 3.32 6.11
CA ASP A 206 -26.45 3.90 7.10
C ASP A 206 -26.00 5.33 7.50
N ALA A 207 -26.44 6.31 6.69
CA ALA A 207 -26.60 7.76 6.96
C ALA A 207 -25.40 8.76 6.96
N VAL A 208 -25.66 9.89 6.29
CA VAL A 208 -25.17 11.32 6.31
C VAL A 208 -23.68 11.65 6.52
N TRP A 209 -22.91 10.92 7.33
CA TRP A 209 -21.45 11.11 7.49
C TRP A 209 -20.61 9.96 6.91
N GLY A 210 -21.27 9.08 6.16
CA GLY A 210 -20.72 7.80 5.73
C GLY A 210 -20.99 6.71 6.79
N PRO A 211 -21.12 5.44 6.38
CA PRO A 211 -21.43 4.36 7.31
C PRO A 211 -20.20 4.11 8.19
N THR A 212 -20.34 4.27 9.51
CA THR A 212 -19.33 3.75 10.44
C THR A 212 -19.44 2.24 10.45
N VAL A 213 -18.56 1.58 9.72
CA VAL A 213 -18.55 0.12 9.65
C VAL A 213 -17.55 -0.41 10.66
N CYS A 214 -18.00 -1.36 11.46
CA CYS A 214 -17.09 -2.17 12.24
C CYS A 214 -16.29 -3.02 11.26
N TRP A 215 -14.97 -2.85 11.24
CA TRP A 215 -14.08 -3.62 10.36
C TRP A 215 -14.16 -5.11 10.68
N GLU A 216 -14.40 -5.43 11.94
CA GLU A 216 -14.58 -6.79 12.43
C GLU A 216 -15.96 -7.39 12.05
N GLU A 217 -16.93 -6.57 11.61
CA GLU A 217 -18.30 -6.99 11.23
C GLU A 217 -18.43 -7.43 9.77
N LEU A 218 -17.70 -6.81 8.84
CA LEU A 218 -17.86 -7.02 7.38
C LEU A 218 -17.43 -8.42 6.88
N MET A 219 -16.99 -9.31 7.78
CA MET A 219 -16.09 -10.41 7.43
C MET A 219 -16.66 -11.81 7.61
N ASP A 220 -17.45 -12.02 8.65
CA ASP A 220 -18.21 -13.25 8.79
C ASP A 220 -19.70 -12.92 8.64
N PRO A 221 -20.26 -12.98 7.41
CA PRO A 221 -21.70 -12.79 7.23
C PRO A 221 -22.53 -13.82 8.02
N SER A 222 -21.91 -14.88 8.56
CA SER A 222 -22.53 -15.82 9.48
C SER A 222 -22.45 -15.39 10.95
N ASP A 223 -21.50 -14.53 11.37
CA ASP A 223 -21.45 -13.93 12.72
C ASP A 223 -22.24 -12.61 12.79
N LEU A 224 -23.56 -12.72 12.55
CA LEU A 224 -24.49 -11.62 12.78
C LEU A 224 -24.45 -11.12 14.23
N ALA A 225 -23.89 -11.87 15.19
CA ALA A 225 -23.80 -11.41 16.56
C ALA A 225 -22.77 -10.29 16.73
N MET A 226 -21.73 -10.24 15.90
CA MET A 226 -20.74 -9.15 15.88
C MET A 226 -21.39 -7.80 15.55
N GLN A 227 -22.21 -7.77 14.49
CA GLN A 227 -23.00 -6.59 14.13
C GLN A 227 -23.84 -6.11 15.31
N LYS A 228 -24.49 -7.04 16.02
CA LYS A 228 -25.42 -6.71 17.10
C LYS A 228 -24.74 -6.16 18.36
N VAL A 229 -23.54 -6.63 18.69
CA VAL A 229 -22.76 -6.04 19.80
C VAL A 229 -22.13 -4.69 19.41
N TYR A 230 -21.91 -4.45 18.12
CA TYR A 230 -21.48 -3.15 17.62
C TYR A 230 -22.62 -2.13 17.62
N ALA A 231 -23.77 -2.47 17.04
CA ALA A 231 -24.98 -1.65 17.03
C ALA A 231 -26.23 -2.53 16.86
N TRP A 232 -27.16 -2.47 17.82
CA TRP A 232 -28.44 -3.17 17.72
C TRP A 232 -29.57 -2.36 18.32
N GLN A 233 -30.72 -2.38 17.66
CA GLN A 233 -31.94 -1.80 18.19
C GLN A 233 -32.89 -2.91 18.60
N GLU A 234 -33.33 -2.92 19.86
CA GLU A 234 -34.33 -3.83 20.38
C GLU A 234 -35.49 -3.00 20.95
N GLY A 235 -36.61 -2.97 20.24
CA GLY A 235 -37.72 -2.07 20.55
C GLY A 235 -37.32 -0.60 20.41
N SER A 236 -37.48 0.19 21.48
CA SER A 236 -37.10 1.60 21.53
C SER A 236 -35.66 1.83 21.99
N ASP A 237 -34.99 0.80 22.49
CA ASP A 237 -33.66 0.91 23.08
C ASP A 237 -32.57 0.54 22.08
N TRP A 238 -31.46 1.27 22.16
CA TRP A 238 -30.25 1.00 21.40
C TRP A 238 -29.17 0.39 22.29
N TYR A 239 -28.55 -0.68 21.78
CA TYR A 239 -27.52 -1.48 22.42
C TYR A 239 -26.24 -1.47 21.57
N GLY A 240 -25.11 -1.78 22.21
CA GLY A 240 -23.83 -1.89 21.54
C GLY A 240 -22.94 -0.67 21.68
N TYR A 241 -21.75 -0.78 21.07
CA TYR A 241 -20.70 0.23 21.12
C TYR A 241 -21.09 1.54 20.43
N ARG A 242 -21.58 1.49 19.18
CA ARG A 242 -21.83 2.67 18.36
C ARG A 242 -22.87 3.60 18.97
N PRO A 243 -24.04 3.11 19.44
CA PRO A 243 -25.02 4.00 20.07
C PRO A 243 -24.48 4.73 21.28
N TYR A 244 -23.66 4.05 22.10
CA TYR A 244 -23.06 4.65 23.28
C TYR A 244 -22.01 5.70 22.88
N CYS A 245 -21.09 5.39 21.96
CA CYS A 245 -19.93 6.24 21.68
C CYS A 245 -20.17 7.35 20.64
N TYR A 246 -21.08 7.17 19.68
CA TYR A 246 -21.22 8.06 18.52
C TYR A 246 -22.58 8.73 18.41
N ASP A 247 -23.66 8.04 18.75
CA ASP A 247 -25.00 8.56 18.46
C ASP A 247 -25.45 9.64 19.46
N GLY A 248 -24.68 9.87 20.54
CA GLY A 248 -24.88 10.92 21.55
C GLY A 248 -26.11 10.73 22.44
N ALA A 249 -27.21 10.20 21.90
CA ALA A 249 -28.48 9.97 22.56
C ALA A 249 -28.42 8.91 23.67
N THR A 250 -27.42 8.03 23.67
CA THR A 250 -27.21 7.03 24.72
C THR A 250 -25.90 7.21 25.47
N PHE A 251 -25.28 8.40 25.41
CA PHE A 251 -24.04 8.68 26.13
C PHE A 251 -24.30 9.01 27.61
N ASP A 252 -24.89 8.05 28.31
CA ASP A 252 -25.23 8.10 29.73
C ASP A 252 -24.89 6.76 30.41
N PHE A 253 -25.20 6.66 31.71
CA PHE A 253 -24.96 5.43 32.45
C PHE A 253 -25.82 4.24 31.96
N ASP A 254 -27.05 4.50 31.50
CA ASP A 254 -27.94 3.45 30.99
C ASP A 254 -27.43 2.91 29.65
N GLY A 255 -26.92 3.75 28.76
CA GLY A 255 -26.23 3.35 27.55
C GLY A 255 -24.95 2.58 27.82
N ALA A 256 -24.15 2.97 28.82
CA ALA A 256 -22.98 2.17 29.23
C ALA A 256 -23.37 0.77 29.72
N LYS A 257 -24.48 0.65 30.48
CA LYS A 257 -25.05 -0.65 30.88
C LYS A 257 -25.54 -1.45 29.67
N ARG A 258 -26.29 -0.84 28.76
CA ARG A 258 -26.79 -1.48 27.52
C ARG A 258 -25.64 -2.00 26.66
N TYR A 259 -24.54 -1.24 26.58
CA TYR A 259 -23.34 -1.71 25.90
C TYR A 259 -22.75 -2.94 26.60
N LEU A 260 -22.54 -2.92 27.92
CA LEU A 260 -22.01 -4.08 28.65
C LEU A 260 -22.95 -5.30 28.56
N GLN A 261 -24.26 -5.09 28.60
CA GLN A 261 -25.27 -6.14 28.40
C GLN A 261 -25.13 -6.81 27.02
N SER A 262 -24.97 -6.02 25.96
CA SER A 262 -24.74 -6.55 24.61
C SER A 262 -23.42 -7.31 24.48
N ALA A 263 -22.36 -6.87 25.17
CA ALA A 263 -21.07 -7.56 25.19
C ALA A 263 -21.15 -8.92 25.91
N LEU A 264 -21.86 -8.98 27.04
CA LEU A 264 -22.11 -10.23 27.77
C LEU A 264 -23.03 -11.17 26.99
N TRP A 265 -24.03 -10.62 26.29
CA TRP A 265 -24.87 -11.37 25.36
C TRP A 265 -24.04 -11.99 24.25
N TYR A 266 -23.14 -11.23 23.62
CA TYR A 266 -22.26 -11.73 22.55
C TYR A 266 -21.38 -12.88 23.06
N ALA A 267 -20.74 -12.73 24.22
CA ALA A 267 -19.91 -13.79 24.79
C ALA A 267 -20.69 -15.10 25.01
N LYS A 268 -21.90 -15.01 25.57
CA LYS A 268 -22.78 -16.18 25.75
C LYS A 268 -23.26 -16.76 24.42
N ARG A 269 -23.60 -15.92 23.44
CA ARG A 269 -24.02 -16.33 22.08
C ARG A 269 -22.93 -17.11 21.36
N GLN A 270 -21.66 -16.76 21.59
CA GLN A 270 -20.49 -17.48 21.08
C GLN A 270 -20.19 -18.80 21.84
N GLY A 271 -21.04 -19.22 22.77
CA GLY A 271 -20.89 -20.46 23.52
C GLY A 271 -19.82 -20.41 24.61
N LEU A 272 -19.41 -19.21 25.04
CA LEU A 272 -18.48 -19.08 26.17
C LEU A 272 -19.21 -19.41 27.48
N GLY A 273 -18.51 -20.01 28.44
CA GLY A 273 -19.10 -20.39 29.73
C GLY A 273 -19.10 -19.24 30.74
N ALA A 274 -19.91 -19.36 31.81
CA ALA A 274 -20.03 -18.31 32.84
C ALA A 274 -18.69 -17.90 33.45
N ALA A 275 -17.79 -18.85 33.71
CA ALA A 275 -16.46 -18.55 34.24
C ALA A 275 -15.59 -17.64 33.35
N PHE A 276 -15.93 -17.50 32.05
CA PHE A 276 -15.24 -16.59 31.15
C PHE A 276 -15.47 -15.11 31.51
N TRP A 277 -16.71 -14.74 31.83
CA TRP A 277 -17.12 -13.36 32.11
C TRP A 277 -17.54 -13.12 33.57
N ASP A 278 -17.72 -14.15 34.39
CA ASP A 278 -18.05 -14.05 35.80
C ASP A 278 -17.28 -15.13 36.57
N PRO A 279 -15.94 -14.99 36.68
CA PRO A 279 -15.11 -15.95 37.39
C PRO A 279 -15.45 -15.92 38.90
N PRO A 280 -15.39 -17.08 39.59
CA PRO A 280 -15.69 -17.15 41.02
C PRO A 280 -14.73 -16.31 41.88
N SER A 281 -13.52 -16.03 41.37
CA SER A 281 -12.54 -15.16 42.01
C SER A 281 -11.83 -14.31 40.97
N PRO A 282 -12.33 -13.11 40.62
CA PRO A 282 -11.71 -12.25 39.60
C PRO A 282 -10.25 -11.86 39.91
N THR A 283 -9.85 -11.94 41.18
CA THR A 283 -8.49 -11.65 41.65
C THR A 283 -7.55 -12.85 41.59
N ASP A 284 -8.04 -14.06 41.29
CA ASP A 284 -7.21 -15.26 41.19
C ASP A 284 -6.33 -15.22 39.93
N PRO A 285 -5.00 -15.15 40.06
CA PRO A 285 -4.08 -15.12 38.92
C PRO A 285 -4.17 -16.39 38.06
N SER A 286 -4.64 -17.52 38.62
CA SER A 286 -4.83 -18.74 37.87
C SER A 286 -6.00 -18.64 36.88
N LEU A 287 -7.00 -17.80 37.14
CA LEU A 287 -8.13 -17.55 36.25
C LEU A 287 -7.80 -16.52 35.15
N LEU A 288 -6.74 -15.74 35.34
CA LEU A 288 -6.04 -15.06 34.24
C LEU A 288 -5.32 -16.06 33.30
N ALA A 289 -5.53 -17.38 33.49
CA ALA A 289 -5.00 -18.53 32.76
C ALA A 289 -4.49 -18.21 31.34
N ARG A 290 -3.27 -18.65 31.05
CA ARG A 290 -2.52 -18.31 29.83
C ARG A 290 -3.08 -18.86 28.53
N ASP A 291 -4.16 -19.65 28.58
CA ASP A 291 -4.72 -20.37 27.43
C ASP A 291 -6.15 -19.94 27.09
N PHE A 292 -6.55 -20.22 25.85
CA PHE A 292 -7.93 -20.07 25.39
C PHE A 292 -8.87 -20.99 26.18
N ALA A 293 -10.03 -20.46 26.55
CA ALA A 293 -11.07 -21.22 27.24
C ALA A 293 -11.64 -22.31 26.30
N VAL A 294 -11.99 -23.45 26.89
CA VAL A 294 -12.90 -24.40 26.27
C VAL A 294 -14.32 -23.86 26.48
N GLY A 295 -15.16 -23.93 25.45
CA GLY A 295 -16.55 -23.45 25.50
C GLY A 295 -17.42 -24.20 26.49
N ALA A 296 -18.67 -23.76 26.60
CA ALA A 296 -19.70 -24.51 27.28
C ALA A 296 -19.75 -25.96 26.75
N GLU A 297 -19.94 -26.92 27.67
CA GLU A 297 -20.09 -28.35 27.33
C GLU A 297 -18.88 -28.99 26.64
N GLY A 298 -17.70 -28.36 26.73
CA GLY A 298 -16.47 -28.91 26.14
C GLY A 298 -16.30 -28.61 24.65
N ALA A 299 -17.20 -27.81 24.05
CA ALA A 299 -17.08 -27.40 22.66
C ALA A 299 -15.88 -26.44 22.46
N SER A 300 -15.12 -26.63 21.38
CA SER A 300 -14.05 -25.70 21.02
C SER A 300 -14.66 -24.41 20.47
N VAL A 301 -14.60 -23.32 21.24
CA VAL A 301 -14.96 -21.98 20.74
C VAL A 301 -13.78 -21.41 19.97
N ALA A 302 -14.04 -20.85 18.79
CA ALA A 302 -13.02 -20.24 17.97
C ALA A 302 -12.23 -19.18 18.78
N ARG A 303 -10.91 -19.24 18.70
CA ARG A 303 -10.01 -18.40 19.51
C ARG A 303 -10.27 -16.91 19.31
N HIS A 304 -10.58 -16.49 18.09
CA HIS A 304 -10.87 -15.09 17.78
C HIS A 304 -12.19 -14.62 18.42
N HIS A 305 -13.22 -15.46 18.54
CA HIS A 305 -14.46 -15.11 19.27
C HIS A 305 -14.18 -14.81 20.74
N GLN A 306 -13.24 -15.53 21.37
CA GLN A 306 -12.83 -15.26 22.75
C GLN A 306 -12.14 -13.90 22.88
N VAL A 307 -11.24 -13.60 21.94
CA VAL A 307 -10.53 -12.31 21.88
C VAL A 307 -11.53 -11.17 21.71
N HIS A 308 -12.45 -11.29 20.75
CA HIS A 308 -13.52 -10.30 20.50
C HIS A 308 -14.44 -10.12 21.70
N ALA A 309 -14.99 -11.22 22.25
CA ALA A 309 -15.91 -11.15 23.36
C ALA A 309 -15.28 -10.47 24.58
N MET A 310 -14.05 -10.85 24.94
CA MET A 310 -13.36 -10.23 26.08
C MET A 310 -12.98 -8.78 25.80
N ARG A 311 -12.67 -8.42 24.54
CA ARG A 311 -12.44 -7.03 24.14
C ARG A 311 -13.67 -6.16 24.39
N PHE A 312 -14.84 -6.58 23.90
CA PHE A 312 -16.10 -5.86 24.10
C PHE A 312 -16.46 -5.76 25.59
N ILE A 313 -16.36 -6.87 26.32
CA ILE A 313 -16.66 -6.89 27.76
C ILE A 313 -15.73 -5.93 28.50
N SER A 314 -14.42 -6.01 28.26
CA SER A 314 -13.42 -5.16 28.93
C SER A 314 -13.63 -3.68 28.64
N HIS A 315 -13.83 -3.32 27.37
CA HIS A 315 -14.07 -1.94 26.98
C HIS A 315 -15.41 -1.41 27.54
N ALA A 316 -16.50 -2.17 27.40
CA ALA A 316 -17.81 -1.77 27.92
C ALA A 316 -17.82 -1.63 29.45
N ALA A 317 -17.18 -2.55 30.16
CA ALA A 317 -17.02 -2.50 31.61
C ALA A 317 -16.19 -1.28 32.05
N THR A 318 -15.13 -0.95 31.30
CA THR A 318 -14.34 0.27 31.53
C THR A 318 -15.19 1.53 31.30
N CYS A 319 -16.08 1.54 30.31
CA CYS A 319 -17.00 2.66 30.08
C CYS A 319 -17.91 2.95 31.27
N VAL A 320 -18.26 1.93 32.08
CA VAL A 320 -19.05 2.12 33.30
C VAL A 320 -18.29 2.95 34.36
N THR A 321 -16.97 2.87 34.40
CA THR A 321 -16.14 3.64 35.36
C THR A 321 -16.19 5.15 35.13
N ARG A 322 -16.62 5.60 33.94
CA ARG A 322 -16.91 7.00 33.67
C ARG A 322 -18.06 7.53 34.53
N TRP A 323 -19.02 6.66 34.86
CA TRP A 323 -20.27 7.01 35.54
C TRP A 323 -20.32 6.59 36.99
N LYS A 324 -19.47 5.63 37.38
CA LYS A 324 -19.47 4.99 38.69
C LYS A 324 -18.13 5.17 39.38
N LYS A 325 -18.19 5.63 40.63
CA LYS A 325 -16.99 5.82 41.45
C LYS A 325 -16.47 4.47 41.95
N LEU A 326 -15.19 4.43 42.30
CA LEU A 326 -14.57 3.24 42.89
C LEU A 326 -15.38 2.71 44.09
N ALA A 327 -15.90 3.58 44.95
CA ALA A 327 -16.70 3.19 46.11
C ALA A 327 -18.01 2.43 45.74
N GLU A 328 -18.61 2.71 44.58
CA GLU A 328 -19.80 2.00 44.08
C GLU A 328 -19.44 0.66 43.40
N LEU A 329 -18.20 0.56 42.89
CA LEU A 329 -17.66 -0.65 42.26
C LEU A 329 -16.98 -1.58 43.28
N SER A 330 -16.70 -1.09 44.49
CA SER A 330 -16.22 -1.87 45.62
C SER A 330 -17.39 -2.58 46.33
N GLY A 331 -17.17 -3.81 46.81
CA GLY A 331 -18.16 -4.56 47.58
C GLY A 331 -19.18 -5.29 46.69
N ALA A 332 -20.48 -4.98 46.82
CA ALA A 332 -21.55 -5.67 46.10
C ALA A 332 -21.58 -5.39 44.59
N GLY A 333 -20.85 -4.38 44.12
CA GLY A 333 -20.79 -4.00 42.71
C GLY A 333 -22.05 -3.34 42.18
N VAL A 334 -21.98 -2.96 40.90
CA VAL A 334 -23.08 -2.33 40.16
C VAL A 334 -23.88 -3.43 39.44
N PRO A 335 -25.19 -3.57 39.70
CA PRO A 335 -25.98 -4.62 39.06
C PRO A 335 -26.15 -4.34 37.56
N ILE A 336 -25.78 -5.32 36.75
CA ILE A 336 -26.01 -5.35 35.29
C ILE A 336 -27.08 -6.41 35.03
N PRO A 337 -28.36 -6.01 34.83
CA PRO A 337 -29.45 -6.96 34.69
C PRO A 337 -29.37 -7.72 33.35
N SER A 338 -29.95 -8.91 33.31
CA SER A 338 -30.14 -9.67 32.06
C SER A 338 -31.09 -8.91 31.12
N VAL A 339 -30.79 -8.91 29.83
CA VAL A 339 -31.68 -8.42 28.76
C VAL A 339 -31.82 -9.49 27.68
N VAL A 340 -32.97 -9.56 27.01
CA VAL A 340 -33.15 -10.43 25.84
C VAL A 340 -32.82 -9.62 24.58
N LEU A 341 -31.80 -10.06 23.84
CA LEU A 341 -31.44 -9.50 22.53
C LEU A 341 -31.52 -10.63 21.53
N ASP A 342 -32.18 -10.41 20.40
CA ASP A 342 -32.29 -11.43 19.34
C ASP A 342 -32.81 -12.79 19.86
N GLY A 343 -33.77 -12.75 20.79
CA GLY A 343 -34.36 -13.95 21.39
C GLY A 343 -33.49 -14.69 22.41
N ALA A 344 -32.27 -14.20 22.73
CA ALA A 344 -31.37 -14.80 23.72
C ALA A 344 -31.09 -13.85 24.89
N SER A 345 -31.07 -14.38 26.12
CA SER A 345 -30.79 -13.59 27.32
C SER A 345 -29.29 -13.37 27.55
N SER A 346 -28.88 -12.13 27.82
CA SER A 346 -27.57 -11.82 28.37
C SER A 346 -27.44 -12.37 29.80
N PRO A 347 -26.23 -12.73 30.25
CA PRO A 347 -25.96 -12.94 31.67
C PRO A 347 -26.31 -11.70 32.51
N ALA A 348 -26.81 -11.92 33.72
CA ALA A 348 -26.86 -10.88 34.76
C ALA A 348 -25.60 -11.01 35.63
N ILE A 349 -24.95 -9.88 35.92
CA ILE A 349 -23.73 -9.85 36.75
C ILE A 349 -23.76 -8.69 37.75
N ALA A 350 -22.95 -8.79 38.80
CA ALA A 350 -22.63 -7.67 39.66
C ALA A 350 -21.24 -7.13 39.28
N LEU A 351 -21.19 -6.00 38.57
CA LEU A 351 -19.94 -5.45 38.08
C LEU A 351 -19.15 -4.79 39.23
N THR A 352 -18.06 -5.42 39.63
CA THR A 352 -17.12 -4.89 40.63
C THR A 352 -15.86 -4.32 39.99
N HIS A 353 -15.07 -3.57 40.75
CA HIS A 353 -13.76 -3.10 40.31
C HIS A 353 -12.82 -4.27 39.95
N ASP A 354 -12.80 -5.32 40.78
CA ASP A 354 -11.96 -6.49 40.53
C ASP A 354 -12.36 -7.23 39.25
N LEU A 355 -13.65 -7.25 38.93
CA LEU A 355 -14.15 -7.84 37.69
C LEU A 355 -13.74 -7.02 36.46
N ILE A 356 -13.75 -5.68 36.56
CA ILE A 356 -13.24 -4.78 35.50
C ILE A 356 -11.74 -5.02 35.27
N ALA A 357 -10.95 -5.10 36.35
CA ALA A 357 -9.52 -5.40 36.28
C ALA A 357 -9.26 -6.77 35.65
N TYR A 358 -10.02 -7.79 36.06
CA TYR A 358 -9.98 -9.12 35.45
C TYR A 358 -10.25 -9.06 33.94
N TYR A 359 -11.31 -8.37 33.48
CA TYR A 359 -11.60 -8.25 32.06
C TYR A 359 -10.48 -7.57 31.28
N HIS A 360 -9.90 -6.50 31.84
CA HIS A 360 -8.74 -5.82 31.25
C HIS A 360 -7.55 -6.77 31.06
N GLU A 361 -7.10 -7.39 32.14
CA GLU A 361 -5.94 -8.29 32.10
C GLU A 361 -6.19 -9.52 31.21
N ARG A 362 -7.41 -10.07 31.26
CA ARG A 362 -7.82 -11.19 30.41
C ARG A 362 -7.85 -10.80 28.94
N ALA A 363 -8.38 -9.62 28.60
CA ALA A 363 -8.39 -9.10 27.23
C ALA A 363 -6.96 -8.98 26.69
N MET A 364 -6.05 -8.36 27.47
CA MET A 364 -4.65 -8.21 27.11
C MET A 364 -3.94 -9.54 26.93
N ASN A 365 -4.16 -10.50 27.83
CA ASN A 365 -3.55 -11.82 27.72
C ASN A 365 -4.05 -12.60 26.50
N LEU A 366 -5.36 -12.57 26.23
CA LEU A 366 -5.95 -13.27 25.08
C LEU A 366 -5.46 -12.69 23.76
N ILE A 367 -5.40 -11.37 23.59
CA ILE A 367 -4.89 -10.78 22.33
C ILE A 367 -3.40 -11.09 22.14
N MET A 368 -2.61 -11.05 23.21
CA MET A 368 -1.18 -11.40 23.13
C MET A 368 -0.98 -12.86 22.75
N LEU A 369 -1.73 -13.77 23.36
CA LEU A 369 -1.68 -15.20 23.03
C LEU A 369 -2.15 -15.46 21.59
N PHE A 370 -3.20 -14.77 21.18
CA PHE A 370 -3.74 -14.88 19.82
C PHE A 370 -2.72 -14.38 18.80
N ALA A 371 -2.20 -13.16 18.97
CA ALA A 371 -1.12 -12.64 18.14
C ALA A 371 0.10 -13.57 18.13
N ALA A 372 0.44 -14.15 19.29
CA ALA A 372 1.53 -15.09 19.43
C ALA A 372 1.32 -16.41 18.69
N SER A 373 0.07 -16.85 18.55
CA SER A 373 -0.30 -18.08 17.83
C SER A 373 -0.27 -17.91 16.32
N TYR A 374 -0.26 -16.66 15.84
CA TYR A 374 -0.29 -16.31 14.42
C TYR A 374 0.78 -15.24 14.09
N PRO A 375 2.08 -15.57 14.22
CA PRO A 375 3.18 -14.65 13.95
C PRO A 375 3.21 -14.15 12.51
N TYR A 376 2.88 -15.04 11.57
CA TYR A 376 2.92 -14.80 10.12
C TYR A 376 1.57 -14.45 9.51
N ASP A 377 0.52 -14.34 10.33
CA ASP A 377 -0.77 -13.82 9.90
C ASP A 377 -0.84 -12.33 10.21
N TRP A 378 -0.67 -11.55 9.16
CA TRP A 378 -0.72 -10.09 9.15
C TRP A 378 -2.17 -9.57 9.15
N GLY A 379 -3.16 -10.44 9.03
CA GLY A 379 -4.56 -10.15 9.33
C GLY A 379 -4.88 -9.99 10.82
N VAL A 380 -3.99 -10.41 11.71
CA VAL A 380 -4.25 -10.44 13.15
C VAL A 380 -3.92 -9.10 13.82
N PRO A 381 -4.86 -8.47 14.57
CA PRO A 381 -4.61 -7.22 15.26
C PRO A 381 -3.54 -7.41 16.32
N ARG A 382 -2.70 -6.39 16.46
CA ARG A 382 -1.65 -6.34 17.45
C ARG A 382 -2.01 -5.27 18.49
N PRO A 383 -1.84 -5.53 19.79
CA PRO A 383 -2.11 -4.53 20.81
C PRO A 383 -1.04 -3.44 20.75
N LEU A 384 -1.45 -2.19 20.52
CA LEU A 384 -0.56 -1.03 20.45
C LEU A 384 0.31 -0.86 21.70
N GLN A 385 -0.25 -1.21 22.87
CA GLN A 385 0.41 -1.06 24.17
C GLN A 385 1.55 -2.05 24.39
N ARG A 386 1.77 -3.01 23.48
CA ARG A 386 2.81 -4.01 23.64
C ARG A 386 3.40 -4.40 22.29
N ALA A 387 4.62 -3.93 22.04
CA ALA A 387 5.41 -4.39 20.91
C ALA A 387 5.49 -5.91 20.93
N CYS A 388 5.06 -6.55 19.84
CA CYS A 388 5.26 -7.97 19.65
C CYS A 388 6.56 -8.15 18.88
N MET A 389 7.45 -9.02 19.36
CA MET A 389 8.71 -9.30 18.66
C MET A 389 8.47 -9.86 17.24
N MET A 390 7.24 -10.30 16.93
CA MET A 390 6.86 -10.96 15.69
C MET A 390 6.19 -10.01 14.68
N ASP A 391 6.25 -8.70 14.92
CA ASP A 391 5.74 -7.68 14.00
C ASP A 391 6.70 -7.39 12.84
N CYS A 392 7.95 -7.86 12.95
CA CYS A 392 8.93 -7.90 11.86
C CYS A 392 9.23 -9.37 11.50
N PRO A 393 9.44 -9.75 10.23
CA PRO A 393 9.91 -11.08 9.87
C PRO A 393 11.27 -11.32 10.53
N LEU A 394 11.26 -12.04 11.64
CA LEU A 394 12.48 -12.34 12.40
C LEU A 394 13.24 -13.49 11.75
N ILE A 395 14.56 -13.45 11.90
CA ILE A 395 15.40 -14.64 11.73
C ILE A 395 14.98 -15.63 12.82
N GLU A 396 14.39 -16.74 12.42
CA GLU A 396 14.06 -17.83 13.34
C GLU A 396 15.30 -18.65 13.65
N TRP A 397 15.33 -19.29 14.82
CA TRP A 397 16.39 -20.21 15.19
C TRP A 397 15.79 -21.58 15.51
N ASP A 398 16.33 -22.63 14.92
CA ASP A 398 15.96 -24.00 15.21
C ASP A 398 16.50 -24.38 16.60
N LEU A 399 15.60 -24.41 17.58
CA LEU A 399 15.91 -24.76 18.98
C LEU A 399 15.88 -26.27 19.22
N PHE A 400 15.32 -27.05 18.29
CA PHE A 400 15.02 -28.46 18.50
C PHE A 400 15.99 -29.39 17.79
N SER A 401 16.64 -28.92 16.72
CA SER A 401 17.80 -29.60 16.15
C SER A 401 19.05 -29.39 17.01
N PRO A 402 19.98 -30.37 17.04
CA PRO A 402 21.30 -30.15 17.63
C PRO A 402 21.94 -28.87 17.07
N PRO A 403 22.50 -27.99 17.92
CA PRO A 403 23.20 -26.78 17.47
C PRO A 403 24.26 -27.15 16.43
N THR A 404 24.41 -26.32 15.40
CA THR A 404 25.40 -26.63 14.37
C THR A 404 26.79 -26.46 14.99
N PRO A 405 27.63 -27.52 15.06
CA PRO A 405 28.97 -27.38 15.59
C PRO A 405 29.76 -26.50 14.61
N ARG A 406 30.29 -25.38 15.10
CA ARG A 406 31.13 -24.49 14.32
C ARG A 406 32.41 -24.14 15.07
N THR A 407 33.28 -23.51 14.29
CA THR A 407 34.67 -23.14 14.56
C THR A 407 34.97 -22.75 16.00
N PRO A 408 36.20 -23.00 16.47
CA PRO A 408 36.63 -22.56 17.79
C PRO A 408 36.36 -21.07 18.03
N ILE A 409 35.91 -20.73 19.23
CA ILE A 409 35.72 -19.33 19.63
C ILE A 409 37.08 -18.64 19.59
N ASN A 410 37.15 -17.45 18.97
CA ASN A 410 38.39 -16.69 18.93
C ASN A 410 38.83 -16.34 20.37
N GLY A 411 40.03 -16.76 20.78
CA GLY A 411 40.53 -16.66 22.17
C GLY A 411 40.25 -17.88 23.06
N ALA A 412 39.51 -18.89 22.60
CA ALA A 412 39.28 -20.16 23.29
C ALA A 412 39.30 -21.34 22.29
N PRO A 413 40.47 -21.72 21.76
CA PRO A 413 40.59 -22.68 20.66
C PRO A 413 40.13 -24.10 20.99
N SER A 414 40.00 -24.43 22.28
CA SER A 414 39.45 -25.70 22.76
C SER A 414 37.93 -25.69 22.95
N VAL A 415 37.26 -24.54 22.78
CA VAL A 415 35.82 -24.38 22.94
C VAL A 415 35.20 -24.14 21.57
N LEU A 416 34.44 -25.12 21.08
CA LEU A 416 33.71 -24.99 19.84
C LEU A 416 32.50 -24.08 20.04
N ALA A 417 32.32 -23.11 19.15
CA ALA A 417 31.12 -22.30 19.14
C ALA A 417 29.94 -23.16 18.67
N THR A 418 28.94 -23.32 19.52
CA THR A 418 27.64 -23.89 19.13
C THR A 418 26.66 -22.74 18.92
N GLN A 419 26.10 -22.64 17.72
CA GLN A 419 24.99 -21.73 17.44
C GLN A 419 23.77 -22.55 17.01
N TRP A 420 22.58 -22.08 17.37
CA TRP A 420 21.35 -22.60 16.78
C TRP A 420 21.39 -22.38 15.27
N LYS A 421 20.68 -23.21 14.52
CA LYS A 421 20.64 -23.06 13.06
C LYS A 421 19.65 -21.93 12.75
N PRO A 422 20.05 -20.85 12.05
CA PRO A 422 19.08 -19.87 11.60
C PRO A 422 18.18 -20.53 10.56
N VAL A 423 16.88 -20.40 10.76
CA VAL A 423 15.83 -20.84 9.83
C VAL A 423 15.36 -19.58 9.09
N PRO A 424 15.23 -19.63 7.76
CA PRO A 424 14.62 -18.52 7.03
C PRO A 424 13.24 -18.24 7.62
N ALA A 425 12.91 -16.96 7.81
CA ALA A 425 11.57 -16.55 8.21
C ALA A 425 10.54 -17.27 7.34
N GLN A 426 9.46 -17.77 7.96
CA GLN A 426 8.41 -18.37 7.15
C GLN A 426 7.78 -17.30 6.26
N PRO A 427 7.31 -17.68 5.05
CA PRO A 427 6.50 -16.78 4.25
C PRO A 427 5.32 -16.27 5.07
N ILE A 428 4.96 -15.00 4.86
CA ILE A 428 3.73 -14.44 5.40
C ILE A 428 2.58 -15.34 4.94
N GLU A 429 1.93 -16.02 5.88
CA GLU A 429 0.86 -16.98 5.56
C GLU A 429 -0.39 -16.26 5.08
N ASN A 430 -0.57 -15.03 5.55
CA ASN A 430 -1.74 -14.23 5.25
C ASN A 430 -1.42 -12.75 5.44
N ILE A 431 -1.38 -11.99 4.34
CA ILE A 431 -1.20 -10.53 4.38
C ILE A 431 -2.43 -9.85 5.02
N GLY A 432 -3.58 -10.52 4.96
CA GLY A 432 -4.90 -9.99 5.26
C GLY A 432 -5.36 -8.95 4.23
N ARG A 433 -6.66 -8.69 4.20
CA ARG A 433 -7.20 -7.51 3.53
C ARG A 433 -7.15 -6.30 4.49
N SER A 434 -7.22 -5.08 3.96
CA SER A 434 -7.48 -3.91 4.81
C SER A 434 -8.79 -4.12 5.54
N SER A 435 -8.92 -3.60 6.77
CA SER A 435 -10.17 -3.67 7.54
C SER A 435 -10.75 -5.08 7.74
N THR A 436 -9.90 -6.12 7.80
CA THR A 436 -10.36 -7.52 7.96
C THR A 436 -9.75 -8.22 9.16
N TYR A 437 -10.59 -8.72 10.08
CA TYR A 437 -10.19 -9.60 11.19
C TYR A 437 -11.39 -10.36 11.83
N PRO A 438 -11.25 -11.66 12.17
CA PRO A 438 -10.20 -12.58 11.72
C PRO A 438 -10.27 -12.75 10.21
N VAL A 439 -9.10 -12.80 9.58
CA VAL A 439 -9.05 -13.11 8.18
C VAL A 439 -9.31 -14.62 8.08
N ALA A 440 -10.36 -15.02 7.38
CA ALA A 440 -10.33 -16.33 6.74
C ALA A 440 -9.08 -16.29 5.86
N ALA A 441 -8.01 -16.98 6.29
CA ALA A 441 -6.73 -17.03 5.57
C ALA A 441 -7.08 -17.06 4.09
N ILE A 442 -6.53 -16.12 3.30
CA ILE A 442 -6.74 -16.10 1.84
C ILE A 442 -6.65 -17.57 1.43
N PRO A 443 -7.75 -18.20 0.96
CA PRO A 443 -7.80 -19.65 0.90
C PRO A 443 -6.53 -20.14 0.19
N ARG A 444 -5.94 -21.27 0.59
CA ARG A 444 -4.85 -21.92 -0.17
C ARG A 444 -5.38 -22.43 -1.53
N GLY A 445 -5.88 -21.51 -2.35
CA GLY A 445 -6.90 -21.71 -3.38
C GLY A 445 -7.67 -20.44 -3.76
N ALA A 446 -7.38 -19.27 -3.16
CA ALA A 446 -7.58 -18.01 -3.87
C ALA A 446 -6.93 -18.18 -5.24
N PRO A 447 -7.59 -17.74 -6.33
CA PRO A 447 -7.27 -18.23 -7.66
C PRO A 447 -5.76 -18.16 -7.88
N ALA A 448 -5.14 -19.26 -8.31
CA ALA A 448 -3.75 -19.29 -8.74
C ALA A 448 -3.46 -18.16 -9.75
N ASP A 449 -4.51 -17.65 -10.38
CA ASP A 449 -4.56 -16.45 -11.21
C ASP A 449 -3.96 -15.20 -10.55
N PHE A 450 -3.99 -15.07 -9.21
CA PHE A 450 -3.54 -13.84 -8.53
C PHE A 450 -2.04 -13.82 -8.22
N TRP A 451 -1.48 -14.92 -7.71
CA TRP A 451 -0.06 -15.02 -7.31
C TRP A 451 0.78 -15.90 -8.25
N GLY A 452 0.16 -16.44 -9.30
CA GLY A 452 0.73 -17.53 -10.08
C GLY A 452 0.61 -18.87 -9.35
N ASP A 453 1.10 -19.92 -9.99
CA ASP A 453 1.16 -21.25 -9.38
C ASP A 453 2.12 -21.22 -8.17
N PRO A 454 1.64 -21.43 -6.93
CA PRO A 454 2.47 -21.39 -5.73
C PRO A 454 3.55 -22.49 -5.71
N ASP A 455 3.35 -23.60 -6.44
CA ASP A 455 4.35 -24.65 -6.60
C ASP A 455 5.47 -24.25 -7.59
N HIS A 456 5.27 -23.16 -8.34
CA HIS A 456 6.21 -22.60 -9.30
C HIS A 456 6.65 -21.17 -8.96
N PHE A 457 6.69 -20.81 -7.67
CA PHE A 457 7.13 -19.49 -7.22
C PHE A 457 8.62 -19.23 -7.61
N THR A 458 8.84 -18.42 -8.66
CA THR A 458 10.18 -18.23 -9.27
C THR A 458 11.01 -17.15 -8.61
N LEU A 459 10.48 -16.41 -7.63
CA LEU A 459 11.19 -15.32 -6.95
C LEU A 459 12.48 -15.79 -6.25
N THR A 460 12.57 -17.06 -5.85
CA THR A 460 13.74 -17.67 -5.20
C THR A 460 14.61 -18.51 -6.14
N ARG A 461 14.21 -18.69 -7.42
CA ARG A 461 15.06 -19.38 -8.40
C ARG A 461 16.29 -18.51 -8.69
N ARG A 462 17.45 -19.16 -8.85
CA ARG A 462 18.66 -18.47 -9.33
C ARG A 462 18.34 -17.87 -10.71
N PHE A 463 18.67 -16.59 -10.85
CA PHE A 463 18.55 -15.85 -12.10
C PHE A 463 19.92 -15.26 -12.46
N ASP A 464 20.20 -15.12 -13.75
CA ASP A 464 21.31 -14.28 -14.20
C ASP A 464 20.90 -12.82 -14.04
N PRO A 465 21.75 -11.91 -13.52
CA PRO A 465 21.47 -10.48 -13.50
C PRO A 465 20.85 -9.95 -14.79
N ALA A 466 21.26 -10.44 -15.96
CA ALA A 466 20.68 -10.04 -17.26
C ALA A 466 19.19 -10.37 -17.41
N GLU A 467 18.70 -11.43 -16.78
CA GLU A 467 17.26 -11.82 -16.76
C GLU A 467 16.43 -10.87 -15.88
N ARG A 468 17.09 -10.11 -15.02
CA ARG A 468 16.51 -9.15 -14.07
C ARG A 468 17.14 -7.76 -14.20
N CYS A 469 17.63 -7.40 -15.38
CA CYS A 469 18.05 -6.04 -15.66
C CYS A 469 17.12 -5.43 -16.71
N ARG A 470 16.51 -4.31 -16.36
CA ARG A 470 15.83 -3.43 -17.32
C ARG A 470 16.87 -2.55 -17.99
N ARG A 471 16.80 -2.43 -19.31
CA ARG A 471 17.66 -1.55 -20.09
C ARG A 471 16.86 -0.34 -20.55
N LEU A 472 17.29 0.84 -20.10
CA LEU A 472 16.83 2.13 -20.61
C LEU A 472 17.60 2.45 -21.89
N VAL A 473 16.88 2.66 -22.99
CA VAL A 473 17.47 3.05 -24.28
C VAL A 473 16.96 4.42 -24.64
N PHE A 474 17.88 5.35 -24.92
CA PHE A 474 17.57 6.76 -25.19
C PHE A 474 17.90 7.11 -26.63
N TRP A 475 17.03 7.91 -27.25
CA TRP A 475 17.24 8.50 -28.56
C TRP A 475 17.00 10.00 -28.49
N THR A 476 17.60 10.71 -29.44
CA THR A 476 17.33 12.12 -29.68
C THR A 476 16.59 12.24 -31.00
N VAL A 477 15.32 12.63 -30.93
CA VAL A 477 14.45 12.74 -32.10
C VAL A 477 13.64 14.02 -32.03
N ASP A 478 13.42 14.66 -33.17
CA ASP A 478 12.61 15.88 -33.24
C ASP A 478 11.14 15.57 -33.47
N TRP A 479 10.55 14.78 -32.56
CA TRP A 479 9.19 14.27 -32.72
C TRP A 479 8.10 15.37 -32.69
N GLN A 480 8.43 16.57 -32.18
CA GLN A 480 7.51 17.72 -32.22
C GLN A 480 7.53 18.43 -33.58
N SER A 481 8.39 18.02 -34.51
CA SER A 481 8.43 18.60 -35.86
C SER A 481 7.36 18.02 -36.79
N TYR A 482 6.68 16.92 -36.42
CA TYR A 482 5.58 16.36 -37.21
C TYR A 482 4.35 17.26 -37.13
N GLU A 483 3.72 17.58 -38.26
CA GLU A 483 2.57 18.50 -38.33
C GLU A 483 1.39 18.12 -37.43
N ASP A 484 1.21 16.82 -37.20
CA ASP A 484 0.13 16.26 -36.39
C ASP A 484 0.54 16.01 -34.93
N PHE A 485 1.69 16.48 -34.45
CA PHE A 485 2.13 16.16 -33.09
C PHE A 485 1.16 16.65 -31.99
N GLU A 486 0.43 17.74 -32.24
CA GLU A 486 -0.60 18.30 -31.33
C GLU A 486 -1.95 17.60 -31.45
N THR A 487 -2.23 16.96 -32.59
CA THR A 487 -3.53 16.33 -32.91
C THR A 487 -3.49 14.81 -32.82
N ALA A 488 -2.29 14.22 -32.81
CA ALA A 488 -2.09 12.80 -32.65
C ALA A 488 -2.69 12.37 -31.31
N PRO A 489 -3.59 11.36 -31.30
CA PRO A 489 -4.17 10.87 -30.06
C PRO A 489 -3.02 10.40 -29.16
N SER A 490 -2.92 10.99 -27.96
CA SER A 490 -2.02 10.47 -26.93
C SER A 490 -2.21 8.95 -26.85
N ALA A 491 -1.12 8.19 -26.77
CA ALA A 491 -1.17 6.72 -26.73
C ALA A 491 -2.32 6.28 -25.82
N PRO A 492 -3.13 5.27 -26.23
CA PRO A 492 -4.35 4.89 -25.54
C PRO A 492 -4.04 4.95 -24.06
N VAL A 493 -4.66 5.96 -23.44
CA VAL A 493 -4.54 6.22 -22.02
C VAL A 493 -5.14 4.96 -21.45
N ASP A 494 -4.26 4.01 -21.09
CA ASP A 494 -4.57 2.69 -20.52
C ASP A 494 -5.88 2.82 -19.76
N ALA A 495 -6.88 1.99 -20.02
CA ALA A 495 -8.24 2.21 -19.50
C ALA A 495 -8.28 2.38 -17.96
N SER A 496 -7.22 1.98 -17.24
CA SER A 496 -6.98 2.28 -15.81
C SER A 496 -6.51 3.72 -15.48
N LYS A 497 -6.26 4.56 -16.47
CA LYS A 497 -5.84 5.98 -16.39
C LYS A 497 -7.00 6.95 -16.54
N TYR A 498 -8.14 6.51 -17.12
CA TYR A 498 -9.37 7.07 -16.60
C TYR A 498 -9.40 6.62 -15.15
N PRO A 499 -9.58 7.51 -14.14
CA PRO A 499 -10.24 7.01 -12.97
C PRO A 499 -11.46 6.29 -13.54
N ILE A 500 -11.55 4.96 -13.36
CA ILE A 500 -12.87 4.39 -13.14
C ILE A 500 -13.37 5.34 -12.08
N ALA A 501 -14.28 6.24 -12.45
CA ALA A 501 -14.82 7.17 -11.50
C ALA A 501 -15.53 6.26 -10.52
N GLY A 502 -14.83 5.83 -9.47
CA GLY A 502 -15.44 5.62 -8.18
C GLY A 502 -16.29 6.87 -8.03
N PRO A 503 -17.62 6.72 -8.01
CA PRO A 503 -18.56 7.76 -8.39
C PRO A 503 -18.13 9.09 -7.79
N MET A 504 -17.76 10.05 -8.66
CA MET A 504 -17.46 11.40 -8.19
C MET A 504 -18.71 11.89 -7.49
N LEU A 505 -18.58 12.22 -6.20
CA LEU A 505 -19.64 12.83 -5.42
C LEU A 505 -20.01 14.16 -6.08
N GLU A 506 -21.10 14.18 -6.83
CA GLU A 506 -21.99 15.33 -6.71
C GLU A 506 -22.48 15.30 -5.26
N PHE A 507 -22.00 16.25 -4.45
CA PHE A 507 -22.37 16.46 -3.05
C PHE A 507 -23.86 16.84 -2.85
N ASN A 508 -24.73 16.60 -3.83
CA ASN A 508 -26.10 17.06 -3.83
C ASN A 508 -27.10 15.98 -4.27
N THR A 509 -27.90 15.55 -3.29
CA THR A 509 -29.31 15.14 -3.39
C THR A 509 -29.70 13.77 -3.99
N THR A 510 -30.10 12.88 -3.07
CA THR A 510 -31.30 12.00 -3.13
C THR A 510 -31.46 10.89 -4.17
N THR A 511 -30.51 10.66 -5.09
CA THR A 511 -30.68 9.59 -6.09
C THR A 511 -29.56 8.54 -5.99
N PRO A 512 -29.86 7.26 -5.66
CA PRO A 512 -28.84 6.21 -5.67
C PRO A 512 -28.42 5.93 -7.10
N ALA A 513 -27.12 6.08 -7.40
CA ALA A 513 -26.55 5.71 -8.68
C ALA A 513 -26.53 4.18 -8.80
N THR A 514 -27.44 3.62 -9.61
CA THR A 514 -27.38 2.20 -9.98
C THR A 514 -26.35 1.98 -11.10
N PHE A 515 -25.65 0.86 -11.01
CA PHE A 515 -24.54 0.44 -11.89
C PHE A 515 -24.98 0.12 -13.35
N GLU A 516 -26.24 0.38 -13.73
CA GLU A 516 -26.82 -0.03 -15.02
C GLU A 516 -26.60 0.94 -16.19
N ARG A 517 -25.98 2.11 -15.98
CA ARG A 517 -25.55 2.93 -17.13
C ARG A 517 -24.26 2.37 -17.72
N ARG A 518 -24.43 1.39 -18.62
CA ARG A 518 -23.46 1.11 -19.69
C ARG A 518 -23.04 2.44 -20.31
N MET A 519 -21.73 2.68 -20.37
CA MET A 519 -21.14 3.72 -21.20
C MET A 519 -21.64 3.54 -22.65
N GLU A 520 -22.57 4.39 -23.06
CA GLU A 520 -22.83 4.64 -24.47
C GLU A 520 -21.61 5.40 -25.01
N TRP A 521 -20.72 4.67 -25.68
CA TRP A 521 -19.65 5.27 -26.47
C TRP A 521 -20.29 6.02 -27.64
N PHE A 522 -19.79 7.24 -27.86
CA PHE A 522 -20.05 8.15 -28.98
C PHE A 522 -20.51 7.44 -30.27
N ASN A 523 -21.78 7.62 -30.63
CA ASN A 523 -22.27 7.41 -31.99
C ASN A 523 -21.65 8.48 -32.90
N PHE A 524 -20.62 8.11 -33.65
CA PHE A 524 -20.22 8.81 -34.87
C PHE A 524 -21.14 8.39 -36.02
N THR A 525 -22.37 8.89 -36.00
CA THR A 525 -23.21 8.98 -37.19
C THR A 525 -23.87 10.35 -37.12
N ASP A 526 -23.55 11.21 -38.08
CA ASP A 526 -24.04 12.58 -38.30
C ASP A 526 -23.06 13.72 -37.95
N ALA A 527 -21.97 13.83 -38.72
CA ALA A 527 -21.49 15.09 -39.32
C ALA A 527 -20.14 14.89 -40.05
N LEU A 528 -20.23 14.46 -41.32
CA LEU A 528 -19.39 14.69 -42.52
C LEU A 528 -19.34 13.44 -43.40
#